data_AF-A0A800AXC8-F1
#
_entry.id   AF-A0A800AXC8-F1
#
_cell.length_a   1.000
_cell.length_b   1.000
_cell.length_c   1.000
_cell.angle_alpha   90.00
_cell.angle_beta   90.00
_cell.angle_gamma   90.00
#
_symmetry.space_group_name_H-M   'P 1'
#
loop_
_entity.id
_entity.type
_entity.pdbx_description
1 polymer ?
#
loop_
_entity_poly.entity_id
_entity_poly.type
_entity_poly.pdbx_seq_one_letter_code
_entity_poly.pdbx_strand_id
1 'polypeptide(L)'
;MNFEEKNMNPWFAREILARATSNDHDKIGDQLVSYMNGTSYPFVDGLVTIDPRLPIYGENGGAITDPWRGFVSGGEGESSDGEDANVNFVDGGFYTTLDAPIVMISYAEALFIKAEAEFIKNGGNTTSTGSNANAYNAYIDGIAANMAKMGVSGADYIADSAIGVTDAGLKLEHIMKEKYIANFLNPETYVDLRRYDFSTDVFRDLALPVSHLDSEYPNEWMLRAIYPASEESRNPTSVNAHKQAPTTPVWWDQ
;
A
#
# COMPACT_ATOMS: atom_id res chain seq x y z
N MET A 1 -16.23 22.86 2.20
CA MET A 1 -15.29 23.73 2.94
C MET A 1 -14.51 24.51 1.90
N ASN A 2 -14.38 25.82 2.02
CA ASN A 2 -13.50 26.59 1.15
C ASN A 2 -12.08 26.51 1.71
N PHE A 3 -11.12 26.14 0.87
CA PHE A 3 -9.71 25.98 1.26
C PHE A 3 -8.97 27.33 1.19
N GLU A 4 -8.11 27.60 2.18
CA GLU A 4 -7.16 28.73 2.23
C GLU A 4 -5.80 28.19 2.72
N GLU A 5 -4.72 28.98 2.63
CA GLU A 5 -3.33 28.62 2.97
C GLU A 5 -3.12 27.98 4.37
N LYS A 6 -4.11 28.09 5.27
CA LYS A 6 -4.05 27.50 6.62
C LYS A 6 -4.55 26.05 6.70
N ASN A 7 -5.29 25.56 5.70
CA ASN A 7 -5.93 24.24 5.71
C ASN A 7 -5.55 23.45 4.44
N MET A 8 -4.25 23.30 4.20
CA MET A 8 -3.72 22.55 3.07
C MET A 8 -3.86 21.04 3.31
N ASN A 9 -3.98 20.24 2.25
CA ASN A 9 -3.92 18.79 2.37
C ASN A 9 -2.62 18.35 3.10
N PRO A 10 -2.69 17.46 4.10
CA PRO A 10 -1.53 17.01 4.87
C PRO A 10 -0.44 16.33 4.04
N TRP A 11 -0.80 15.58 2.99
CA TRP A 11 0.17 14.96 2.07
C TRP A 11 0.84 16.01 1.19
N PHE A 12 0.10 17.02 0.71
CA PHE A 12 0.73 18.15 0.02
C PHE A 12 1.73 18.87 0.95
N ALA A 13 1.29 19.19 2.16
CA ALA A 13 2.12 19.92 3.12
C ALA A 13 3.39 19.15 3.49
N ARG A 14 3.28 17.84 3.71
CA ARG A 14 4.42 17.02 4.12
C ARG A 14 5.31 16.60 2.96
N GLU A 15 4.75 16.17 1.83
CA GLU A 15 5.55 15.55 0.77
C GLU A 15 6.01 16.53 -0.31
N ILE A 16 5.23 17.58 -0.58
CA ILE A 16 5.55 18.56 -1.61
C ILE A 16 6.20 19.80 -1.00
N LEU A 17 5.51 20.46 -0.06
CA LEU A 17 6.00 21.71 0.52
C LEU A 17 7.26 21.49 1.37
N ALA A 18 7.25 20.51 2.28
CA ALA A 18 8.41 20.28 3.14
C ALA A 18 9.66 19.97 2.30
N ARG A 19 9.54 19.07 1.31
CA ARG A 19 10.59 18.76 0.32
C ARG A 19 11.10 19.99 -0.42
N ALA A 20 10.21 20.85 -0.94
CA ALA A 20 10.59 22.07 -1.65
C ALA A 20 11.36 23.07 -0.76
N THR A 21 11.19 22.97 0.56
CA THR A 21 11.89 23.79 1.56
C THR A 21 13.05 23.07 2.27
N SER A 22 13.43 21.88 1.79
CA SER A 22 14.48 21.03 2.39
C SER A 22 14.21 20.64 3.85
N ASN A 23 12.94 20.57 4.23
CA ASN A 23 12.51 19.98 5.49
C ASN A 23 12.34 18.46 5.31
N ASP A 24 12.41 17.75 6.44
CA ASP A 24 12.15 16.32 6.50
C ASP A 24 10.75 16.00 5.94
N HIS A 25 10.68 14.94 5.14
CA HIS A 25 9.48 14.49 4.46
C HIS A 25 9.55 12.97 4.24
N ASP A 26 8.41 12.34 3.96
CA ASP A 26 8.37 10.89 3.74
C ASP A 26 8.75 10.54 2.30
N LYS A 27 9.01 9.26 2.07
CA LYS A 27 9.40 8.72 0.76
C LYS A 27 8.46 7.59 0.37
N ILE A 28 8.34 7.31 -0.93
CA ILE A 28 7.55 6.19 -1.43
C ILE A 28 8.35 4.90 -1.23
N GLY A 29 7.77 3.95 -0.49
CA GLY A 29 8.44 2.71 -0.14
C GLY A 29 8.66 1.77 -1.32
N ASP A 30 9.73 0.98 -1.26
CA ASP A 30 10.11 -0.04 -2.25
C ASP A 30 8.95 -1.00 -2.55
N GLN A 31 8.25 -1.48 -1.53
CA GLN A 31 7.10 -2.38 -1.67
C GLN A 31 6.08 -1.92 -2.72
N LEU A 32 5.67 -0.64 -2.64
CA LEU A 32 4.68 -0.09 -3.57
C LEU A 32 5.26 0.01 -4.97
N VAL A 33 6.49 0.53 -5.09
CA VAL A 33 7.15 0.73 -6.39
C VAL A 33 7.39 -0.62 -7.07
N SER A 34 7.89 -1.62 -6.35
CA SER A 34 8.16 -2.99 -6.82
C SER A 34 6.89 -3.72 -7.27
N TYR A 35 5.72 -3.40 -6.68
CA TYR A 35 4.43 -3.92 -7.12
C TYR A 35 3.94 -3.28 -8.44
N MET A 36 4.43 -2.09 -8.74
CA MET A 36 3.92 -1.26 -9.84
C MET A 36 4.90 -1.18 -11.02
N ASN A 37 6.19 -1.42 -10.84
CA ASN A 37 7.21 -1.31 -11.89
C ASN A 37 7.53 -2.64 -12.59
N GLY A 38 6.88 -3.73 -12.18
CA GLY A 38 7.11 -5.08 -12.73
C GLY A 38 8.19 -5.90 -12.02
N THR A 39 8.80 -5.41 -10.93
CA THR A 39 9.83 -6.16 -10.18
C THR A 39 9.23 -7.36 -9.43
N SER A 40 8.28 -7.13 -8.52
CA SER A 40 7.64 -8.21 -7.74
C SER A 40 6.58 -8.97 -8.55
N TYR A 41 5.92 -8.27 -9.47
CA TYR A 41 4.87 -8.79 -10.34
C TYR A 41 5.17 -8.46 -11.81
N PRO A 42 5.99 -9.28 -12.49
CA PRO A 42 6.34 -9.03 -13.89
C PRO A 42 5.12 -9.02 -14.81
N PHE A 43 5.02 -7.99 -15.65
CA PHE A 43 4.11 -7.96 -16.79
C PHE A 43 4.57 -8.95 -17.85
N VAL A 44 3.63 -9.65 -18.50
CA VAL A 44 3.99 -10.80 -19.36
C VAL A 44 3.68 -10.59 -20.84
N ASP A 45 2.79 -9.67 -21.19
CA ASP A 45 2.36 -9.47 -22.58
C ASP A 45 3.03 -8.27 -23.25
N GLY A 46 3.81 -7.49 -22.49
CA GLY A 46 4.51 -6.30 -23.00
C GLY A 46 3.58 -5.15 -23.36
N LEU A 47 2.33 -5.18 -22.89
CA LEU A 47 1.33 -4.12 -23.10
C LEU A 47 1.61 -2.89 -22.22
N VAL A 48 2.20 -3.13 -21.05
CA VAL A 48 2.63 -2.10 -20.10
C VAL A 48 4.02 -2.46 -19.58
N THR A 49 4.82 -1.44 -19.26
CA THR A 49 6.12 -1.60 -18.60
C THR A 49 6.10 -1.16 -17.15
N ILE A 50 5.12 -0.35 -16.77
CA ILE A 50 4.79 0.08 -15.41
C ILE A 50 3.28 0.18 -15.27
N ASP A 51 2.79 0.08 -14.04
CA ASP A 51 1.41 0.38 -13.68
C ASP A 51 1.10 1.85 -14.01
N PRO A 52 0.04 2.15 -14.79
CA PRO A 52 -0.33 3.52 -15.16
C PRO A 52 -0.55 4.48 -13.98
N ARG A 53 -0.78 3.97 -12.77
CA ARG A 53 -0.95 4.78 -11.55
C ARG A 53 0.38 5.22 -10.95
N LEU A 54 1.50 4.56 -11.25
CA LEU A 54 2.79 4.86 -10.63
C LEU A 54 3.21 6.33 -10.88
N PRO A 55 3.12 6.89 -12.11
CA PRO A 55 3.40 8.31 -12.35
C PRO A 55 2.39 9.28 -11.73
N ILE A 56 1.25 8.80 -11.23
CA ILE A 56 0.25 9.62 -10.52
C ILE A 56 0.54 9.67 -9.02
N TYR A 57 1.20 8.64 -8.50
CA TYR A 57 1.62 8.57 -7.09
C TYR A 57 2.98 9.21 -6.87
N GLY A 58 3.91 8.96 -7.79
CA GLY A 58 5.28 9.38 -7.66
C GLY A 58 5.90 9.87 -8.96
N GLU A 59 7.03 10.53 -8.80
CA GLU A 59 7.91 10.94 -9.87
C GLU A 59 9.28 10.27 -9.68
N ASN A 60 9.90 9.90 -10.81
CA ASN A 60 11.25 9.40 -10.82
C ASN A 60 12.22 10.59 -10.80
N GLY A 61 12.93 10.75 -9.68
CA GLY A 61 13.92 11.81 -9.46
C GLY A 61 15.30 11.54 -10.08
N GLY A 62 15.49 10.38 -10.72
CA GLY A 62 16.70 10.02 -11.46
C GLY A 62 16.71 10.55 -12.90
N ALA A 63 17.65 10.05 -13.70
CA ALA A 63 17.60 10.26 -15.14
C ALA A 63 16.37 9.57 -15.75
N ILE A 64 15.90 10.05 -16.91
CA ILE A 64 14.73 9.46 -17.59
C ILE A 64 14.88 7.97 -17.95
N THR A 65 16.12 7.49 -18.01
CA THR A 65 16.47 6.10 -18.28
C THR A 65 16.60 5.24 -17.02
N ASP A 66 16.59 5.86 -15.84
CA ASP A 66 16.75 5.15 -14.58
C ASP A 66 15.48 4.38 -14.26
N PRO A 67 15.59 3.15 -13.72
CA PRO A 67 14.43 2.42 -13.26
C PRO A 67 13.77 3.14 -12.08
N TRP A 68 12.49 2.87 -11.87
CA TRP A 68 11.74 3.36 -10.71
C TRP A 68 12.18 2.57 -9.47
N ARG A 69 12.78 3.26 -8.51
CA ARG A 69 13.32 2.69 -7.27
C ARG A 69 12.67 3.32 -6.05
N GLY A 70 11.87 2.52 -5.34
CA GLY A 70 11.29 2.95 -4.07
C GLY A 70 12.28 2.75 -2.91
N PHE A 71 11.99 3.35 -1.78
CA PHE A 71 12.88 3.38 -0.62
C PHE A 71 12.65 2.14 0.25
N VAL A 72 13.70 1.35 0.51
CA VAL A 72 13.63 0.24 1.46
C VAL A 72 13.46 0.79 2.87
N SER A 73 12.54 0.20 3.64
CA SER A 73 12.28 0.61 5.02
C SER A 73 13.52 0.40 5.89
N GLY A 74 14.02 1.48 6.50
CA GLY A 74 15.27 1.45 7.27
C GLY A 74 16.54 1.32 6.44
N GLY A 75 16.48 1.37 5.11
CA GLY A 75 17.62 1.20 4.19
C GLY A 75 18.37 2.48 3.87
N GLU A 76 18.31 3.51 4.72
CA GLU A 76 19.09 4.77 4.63
C GLU A 76 19.08 5.52 3.27
N GLY A 77 18.11 5.25 2.38
CA GLY A 77 18.02 5.88 1.06
C GLY A 77 18.17 4.91 -0.12
N GLU A 78 18.45 3.64 0.15
CA GLU A 78 18.63 2.60 -0.86
C GLU A 78 17.31 1.93 -1.27
N SER A 79 17.36 1.32 -2.45
CA SER A 79 16.32 0.47 -3.03
C SER A 79 16.68 -1.01 -2.88
N SER A 80 15.73 -1.92 -3.14
CA SER A 80 15.92 -3.37 -2.97
C SER A 80 16.99 -3.98 -3.89
N ASP A 81 17.38 -3.27 -4.95
CA ASP A 81 18.48 -3.64 -5.85
C ASP A 81 19.87 -3.17 -5.37
N GLY A 82 19.96 -2.50 -4.22
CA GLY A 82 21.20 -1.99 -3.63
C GLY A 82 21.71 -0.69 -4.24
N GLU A 83 20.91 -0.05 -5.10
CA GLU A 83 21.20 1.26 -5.67
C GLU A 83 20.39 2.35 -4.95
N ASP A 84 20.77 3.62 -5.15
CA ASP A 84 20.03 4.75 -4.58
C ASP A 84 18.57 4.78 -5.05
N ALA A 85 17.64 4.91 -4.11
CA ALA A 85 16.23 5.08 -4.41
C ALA A 85 15.93 6.49 -4.96
N ASN A 86 14.97 6.58 -5.86
CA ASN A 86 14.73 7.80 -6.64
C ASN A 86 13.24 8.22 -6.73
N VAL A 87 12.31 7.43 -6.19
CA VAL A 87 10.87 7.72 -6.30
C VAL A 87 10.39 8.62 -5.16
N ASN A 88 9.99 9.83 -5.51
CA ASN A 88 9.36 10.77 -4.58
C ASN A 88 7.88 10.95 -4.94
N PHE A 89 7.09 11.53 -4.04
CA PHE A 89 5.74 11.95 -4.36
C PHE A 89 5.73 12.97 -5.50
N VAL A 90 4.85 12.77 -6.49
CA VAL A 90 4.69 13.70 -7.61
C VAL A 90 3.96 14.97 -7.14
N ASP A 91 4.37 16.14 -7.62
CA ASP A 91 3.62 17.38 -7.40
C ASP A 91 2.40 17.43 -8.35
N GLY A 92 1.22 17.75 -7.81
CA GLY A 92 -0.02 17.80 -8.59
C GLY A 92 -0.68 16.44 -8.85
N GLY A 93 -0.20 15.36 -8.23
CA GLY A 93 -0.84 14.05 -8.25
C GLY A 93 -2.15 14.03 -7.46
N PHE A 94 -2.91 12.93 -7.57
CA PHE A 94 -4.26 12.84 -6.96
C PHE A 94 -4.28 13.16 -5.45
N TYR A 95 -3.25 12.72 -4.70
CA TYR A 95 -3.14 12.93 -3.26
C TYR A 95 -2.36 14.18 -2.87
N THR A 96 -1.67 14.78 -3.83
CA THR A 96 -0.63 15.78 -3.63
C THR A 96 -0.96 17.08 -4.36
N THR A 97 -2.25 17.39 -4.50
CA THR A 97 -2.71 18.76 -4.73
C THR A 97 -3.06 19.44 -3.41
N LEU A 98 -3.05 20.78 -3.40
CA LEU A 98 -3.43 21.58 -2.23
C LEU A 98 -4.82 21.25 -1.68
N ASP A 99 -5.75 20.92 -2.58
CA ASP A 99 -7.17 20.66 -2.34
C ASP A 99 -7.56 19.18 -2.46
N ALA A 100 -6.58 18.28 -2.53
CA ALA A 100 -6.82 16.85 -2.65
C ALA A 100 -7.69 16.34 -1.49
N PRO A 101 -8.66 15.44 -1.75
CA PRO A 101 -9.50 14.90 -0.71
C PRO A 101 -8.72 13.92 0.19
N ILE A 102 -9.05 13.89 1.48
CA ILE A 102 -8.64 12.79 2.37
C ILE A 102 -9.59 11.62 2.18
N VAL A 103 -9.06 10.53 1.64
CA VAL A 103 -9.83 9.33 1.31
C VAL A 103 -9.98 8.47 2.55
N MET A 104 -11.19 8.48 3.13
CA MET A 104 -11.52 7.65 4.29
C MET A 104 -11.83 6.20 3.86
N ILE A 105 -12.68 6.04 2.86
CA ILE A 105 -13.02 4.79 2.20
C ILE A 105 -13.21 5.06 0.72
N SER A 106 -12.77 4.15 -0.15
CA SER A 106 -12.94 4.31 -1.60
C SER A 106 -13.89 3.26 -2.19
N TYR A 107 -14.47 3.58 -3.35
CA TYR A 107 -15.27 2.60 -4.08
C TYR A 107 -14.43 1.40 -4.57
N ALA A 108 -13.17 1.66 -4.98
CA ALA A 108 -12.23 0.61 -5.36
C ALA A 108 -11.96 -0.34 -4.18
N GLU A 109 -11.72 0.20 -2.99
CA GLU A 109 -11.56 -0.60 -1.77
C GLU A 109 -12.79 -1.46 -1.48
N ALA A 110 -14.00 -0.91 -1.58
CA ALA A 110 -15.24 -1.68 -1.40
C ALA A 110 -15.38 -2.83 -2.41
N LEU A 111 -14.92 -2.62 -3.65
CA LEU A 111 -14.89 -3.66 -4.68
C LEU A 111 -13.84 -4.74 -4.39
N PHE A 112 -12.67 -4.37 -3.88
CA PHE A 112 -11.68 -5.36 -3.44
C PHE A 112 -12.15 -6.15 -2.21
N ILE A 113 -12.83 -5.51 -1.25
CA ILE A 113 -13.49 -6.21 -0.13
C ILE A 113 -14.54 -7.20 -0.67
N LYS A 114 -15.33 -6.80 -1.67
CA LYS A 114 -16.28 -7.70 -2.33
C LYS A 114 -15.58 -8.87 -3.03
N ALA A 115 -14.49 -8.60 -3.76
CA ALA A 115 -13.71 -9.63 -4.46
C ALA A 115 -13.14 -10.65 -3.48
N GLU A 116 -12.54 -10.16 -2.39
CA GLU A 116 -12.00 -10.96 -1.31
C GLU A 116 -13.09 -11.80 -0.62
N ALA A 117 -14.24 -11.20 -0.30
CA ALA A 117 -15.36 -11.90 0.32
C ALA A 117 -15.91 -13.01 -0.58
N GLU A 118 -16.08 -12.76 -1.88
CA GLU A 118 -16.51 -13.78 -2.84
C GLU A 118 -15.43 -14.88 -3.00
N PHE A 119 -14.14 -14.51 -2.96
CA PHE A 119 -13.02 -15.46 -3.02
C PHE A 119 -13.03 -16.43 -1.83
N ILE A 120 -13.14 -15.89 -0.61
CA ILE A 120 -13.20 -16.68 0.64
C ILE A 120 -14.47 -17.53 0.69
N LYS A 121 -15.62 -16.94 0.34
CA LYS A 121 -16.90 -17.65 0.28
C LYS A 121 -16.89 -18.82 -0.70
N ASN A 122 -16.08 -18.73 -1.76
CA ASN A 122 -15.85 -19.80 -2.72
C ASN A 122 -14.84 -20.87 -2.25
N GLY A 123 -14.41 -20.82 -0.99
CA GLY A 123 -13.44 -21.75 -0.39
C GLY A 123 -11.98 -21.36 -0.58
N GLY A 124 -11.71 -20.15 -1.07
CA GLY A 124 -10.35 -19.64 -1.23
C GLY A 124 -9.66 -19.35 0.10
N ASN A 125 -8.35 -19.61 0.14
CA ASN A 125 -7.42 -19.26 1.22
C ASN A 125 -6.14 -18.65 0.63
N THR A 126 -5.14 -18.37 1.47
CA THR A 126 -3.88 -17.70 1.09
C THR A 126 -3.11 -18.40 -0.03
N THR A 127 -3.24 -19.72 -0.19
CA THR A 127 -2.52 -20.51 -1.20
C THR A 127 -3.42 -21.00 -2.35
N SER A 128 -4.72 -20.70 -2.29
CA SER A 128 -5.69 -21.16 -3.28
C SER A 128 -5.50 -20.45 -4.62
N THR A 129 -5.72 -21.19 -5.70
CA THR A 129 -5.78 -20.65 -7.07
C THR A 129 -7.13 -21.00 -7.67
N GLY A 130 -7.75 -20.00 -8.30
CA GLY A 130 -9.07 -20.09 -8.88
C GLY A 130 -10.17 -19.61 -7.93
N SER A 131 -11.20 -19.00 -8.51
CA SER A 131 -12.39 -18.55 -7.80
C SER A 131 -13.63 -18.61 -8.71
N ASN A 132 -14.68 -17.89 -8.35
CA ASN A 132 -15.87 -17.72 -9.18
C ASN A 132 -15.84 -16.41 -9.98
N ALA A 133 -16.72 -16.30 -10.98
CA ALA A 133 -16.82 -15.12 -11.83
C ALA A 133 -17.16 -13.83 -11.03
N ASN A 134 -17.86 -13.91 -9.90
CA ASN A 134 -18.18 -12.73 -9.10
C ASN A 134 -16.94 -12.15 -8.42
N ALA A 135 -16.06 -12.99 -7.90
CA ALA A 135 -14.79 -12.58 -7.30
C ALA A 135 -13.90 -11.92 -8.35
N TYR A 136 -13.75 -12.55 -9.53
CA TYR A 136 -12.95 -12.02 -10.62
C TYR A 136 -13.50 -10.70 -11.16
N ASN A 137 -14.82 -10.61 -11.40
CA ASN A 137 -15.42 -9.37 -11.87
C ASN A 137 -15.24 -8.24 -10.85
N ALA A 138 -15.43 -8.50 -9.55
CA ALA A 138 -15.20 -7.50 -8.51
C ALA A 138 -13.73 -7.05 -8.43
N TYR A 139 -12.79 -7.96 -8.65
CA TYR A 139 -11.35 -7.66 -8.74
C TYR A 139 -11.05 -6.71 -9.92
N ILE A 140 -11.52 -7.04 -11.12
CA ILE A 140 -11.32 -6.19 -12.31
C ILE A 140 -12.05 -4.85 -12.18
N ASP A 141 -13.28 -4.85 -11.64
CA ASP A 141 -14.04 -3.62 -11.37
C ASP A 141 -13.29 -2.73 -10.38
N GLY A 142 -12.64 -3.32 -9.36
CA GLY A 142 -11.84 -2.58 -8.37
C GLY A 142 -10.65 -1.86 -9.00
N ILE A 143 -9.93 -2.55 -9.89
CA ILE A 143 -8.81 -1.97 -10.67
C ILE A 143 -9.35 -0.83 -11.53
N ALA A 144 -10.40 -1.07 -12.31
CA ALA A 144 -10.99 -0.07 -13.20
C ALA A 144 -11.50 1.15 -12.43
N ALA A 145 -12.12 0.96 -11.26
CA ALA A 145 -12.59 2.04 -10.40
C ALA A 145 -11.42 2.89 -9.86
N ASN A 146 -10.30 2.25 -9.48
CA ASN A 146 -9.13 2.98 -9.01
C ASN A 146 -8.43 3.73 -10.16
N MET A 147 -8.29 3.12 -11.34
CA MET A 147 -7.77 3.77 -12.55
C MET A 147 -8.62 5.00 -12.93
N ALA A 148 -9.94 4.87 -12.90
CA ALA A 148 -10.86 5.99 -13.15
C ALA A 148 -10.73 7.10 -12.10
N LYS A 149 -10.58 6.75 -10.81
CA LYS A 149 -10.31 7.70 -9.72
C LYS A 149 -9.00 8.47 -9.97
N MET A 150 -7.97 7.81 -10.49
CA MET A 150 -6.67 8.40 -10.81
C MET A 150 -6.63 9.13 -12.16
N GLY A 151 -7.69 9.04 -12.98
CA GLY A 151 -7.73 9.69 -14.29
C GLY A 151 -6.85 9.04 -15.36
N VAL A 152 -6.49 7.76 -15.20
CA VAL A 152 -5.63 7.01 -16.14
C VAL A 152 -6.40 5.89 -16.84
N SER A 153 -5.95 5.52 -18.04
CA SER A 153 -6.51 4.37 -18.76
C SER A 153 -5.96 3.07 -18.18
N GLY A 154 -6.84 2.18 -17.74
CA GLY A 154 -6.48 0.83 -17.27
C GLY A 154 -6.58 -0.26 -18.34
N ALA A 155 -6.89 0.07 -19.60
CA ALA A 155 -7.22 -0.92 -20.63
C ALA A 155 -6.07 -1.91 -20.90
N ASP A 156 -4.87 -1.39 -21.21
CA ASP A 156 -3.68 -2.21 -21.48
C ASP A 156 -3.19 -2.94 -20.21
N TYR A 157 -3.33 -2.29 -19.05
CA TYR A 157 -2.97 -2.90 -17.76
C TYR A 157 -3.83 -4.12 -17.43
N ILE A 158 -5.16 -4.00 -17.56
CA ILE A 158 -6.11 -5.10 -17.31
C ILE A 158 -5.98 -6.21 -18.36
N ALA A 159 -5.60 -5.86 -19.59
CA ALA A 159 -5.41 -6.81 -20.68
C ALA A 159 -4.14 -7.66 -20.53
N ASP A 160 -3.14 -7.21 -19.78
CA ASP A 160 -1.94 -8.01 -19.51
C ASP A 160 -2.31 -9.24 -18.66
N SER A 161 -1.88 -10.42 -19.09
CA SER A 161 -2.26 -11.71 -18.50
C SER A 161 -1.76 -11.90 -17.07
N ALA A 162 -0.78 -11.11 -16.61
CA ALA A 162 -0.37 -11.08 -15.20
C ALA A 162 -1.37 -10.33 -14.30
N ILE A 163 -2.23 -9.49 -14.89
CA ILE A 163 -3.28 -8.73 -14.21
C ILE A 163 -4.64 -9.39 -14.47
N GLY A 164 -4.97 -9.61 -15.73
CA GLY A 164 -6.19 -10.25 -16.24
C GLY A 164 -6.19 -11.78 -16.08
N VAL A 165 -5.84 -12.28 -14.89
CA VAL A 165 -5.56 -13.71 -14.60
C VAL A 165 -6.72 -14.69 -14.80
N THR A 166 -7.88 -14.25 -15.24
CA THR A 166 -9.17 -14.98 -15.28
C THR A 166 -9.66 -15.45 -13.91
N ASP A 167 -10.88 -15.95 -13.84
CA ASP A 167 -11.44 -16.55 -12.63
C ASP A 167 -10.66 -17.80 -12.20
N ALA A 168 -10.18 -18.62 -13.14
CA ALA A 168 -9.39 -19.81 -12.88
C ALA A 168 -7.97 -19.53 -12.34
N GLY A 169 -7.41 -18.37 -12.64
CA GLY A 169 -6.08 -17.96 -12.17
C GLY A 169 -6.10 -16.97 -11.01
N LEU A 170 -7.28 -16.50 -10.58
CA LEU A 170 -7.41 -15.56 -9.47
C LEU A 170 -6.88 -16.16 -8.17
N LYS A 171 -6.16 -15.36 -7.40
CA LYS A 171 -5.61 -15.71 -6.09
C LYS A 171 -5.82 -14.55 -5.14
N LEU A 172 -5.74 -14.82 -3.85
CA LEU A 172 -5.83 -13.78 -2.83
C LEU A 172 -4.73 -12.72 -3.00
N GLU A 173 -3.50 -13.12 -3.34
CA GLU A 173 -2.39 -12.19 -3.62
C GLU A 173 -2.74 -11.14 -4.68
N HIS A 174 -3.48 -11.52 -5.74
CA HIS A 174 -3.88 -10.58 -6.78
C HIS A 174 -4.82 -9.50 -6.24
N ILE A 175 -5.83 -9.93 -5.46
CA ILE A 175 -6.82 -9.02 -4.86
C ILE A 175 -6.13 -8.08 -3.87
N MET A 176 -5.28 -8.61 -3.00
CA MET A 176 -4.63 -7.83 -1.94
C MET A 176 -3.55 -6.91 -2.49
N LYS A 177 -2.81 -7.31 -3.54
CA LYS A 177 -1.88 -6.43 -4.27
C LYS A 177 -2.60 -5.20 -4.81
N GLU A 178 -3.71 -5.38 -5.52
CA GLU A 178 -4.47 -4.27 -6.10
C GLU A 178 -5.15 -3.39 -5.03
N LYS A 179 -5.65 -4.00 -3.94
CA LYS A 179 -6.15 -3.26 -2.78
C LYS A 179 -5.06 -2.42 -2.12
N TYR A 180 -3.85 -2.96 -1.95
CA TYR A 180 -2.70 -2.24 -1.41
C TYR A 180 -2.34 -1.03 -2.27
N ILE A 181 -2.23 -1.21 -3.60
CA ILE A 181 -1.95 -0.11 -4.54
C ILE A 181 -3.04 0.97 -4.49
N ALA A 182 -4.31 0.58 -4.38
CA ALA A 182 -5.42 1.52 -4.30
C ALA A 182 -5.46 2.32 -2.98
N ASN A 183 -4.93 1.73 -1.90
CA ASN A 183 -5.00 2.22 -0.54
C ASN A 183 -3.65 2.64 0.05
N PHE A 184 -2.59 2.86 -0.73
CA PHE A 184 -1.22 2.99 -0.19
C PHE A 184 -1.00 4.10 0.86
N LEU A 185 -1.85 5.14 0.90
CA LEU A 185 -1.85 6.20 1.93
C LEU A 185 -2.96 6.06 2.99
N ASN A 186 -3.71 4.96 2.95
CA ASN A 186 -4.78 4.66 3.88
C ASN A 186 -4.29 3.62 4.92
N PRO A 187 -4.52 3.84 6.23
CA PRO A 187 -4.09 2.93 7.28
C PRO A 187 -4.72 1.52 7.20
N GLU A 188 -5.79 1.35 6.41
CA GLU A 188 -6.41 0.04 6.15
C GLU A 188 -5.40 -0.98 5.58
N THR A 189 -4.39 -0.52 4.83
CA THR A 189 -3.32 -1.40 4.34
C THR A 189 -2.62 -2.15 5.48
N TYR A 190 -2.37 -1.48 6.61
CA TYR A 190 -1.75 -2.12 7.77
C TYR A 190 -2.72 -3.00 8.58
N VAL A 191 -4.03 -2.76 8.47
CA VAL A 191 -5.05 -3.67 9.00
C VAL A 191 -5.05 -4.96 8.17
N ASP A 192 -5.02 -4.85 6.85
CA ASP A 192 -4.96 -5.99 5.94
C ASP A 192 -3.69 -6.82 6.12
N LEU A 193 -2.54 -6.17 6.29
CA LEU A 193 -1.25 -6.83 6.56
C LEU A 193 -1.33 -7.75 7.79
N ARG A 194 -1.86 -7.23 8.90
CA ARG A 194 -2.05 -8.00 10.15
C ARG A 194 -3.06 -9.13 9.97
N ARG A 195 -4.18 -8.87 9.31
CA ARG A 195 -5.26 -9.85 9.12
C ARG A 195 -4.84 -11.12 8.36
N TYR A 196 -3.75 -11.06 7.60
CA TYR A 196 -3.14 -12.22 6.95
C TYR A 196 -1.72 -12.51 7.48
N ASP A 197 -1.43 -12.13 8.72
CA ASP A 197 -0.19 -12.44 9.43
C ASP A 197 1.08 -12.03 8.67
N PHE A 198 1.03 -10.95 7.89
CA PHE A 198 2.13 -10.49 7.03
C PHE A 198 2.62 -11.60 6.07
N SER A 199 1.74 -12.55 5.72
CA SER A 199 2.07 -13.73 4.91
C SER A 199 2.62 -13.33 3.55
N THR A 200 3.77 -13.89 3.20
CA THR A 200 4.40 -13.73 1.87
C THR A 200 3.59 -14.40 0.75
N ASP A 201 2.64 -15.29 1.07
CA ASP A 201 1.70 -15.85 0.10
C ASP A 201 0.62 -14.83 -0.31
N VAL A 202 0.40 -13.79 0.50
CA VAL A 202 -0.59 -12.73 0.25
C VAL A 202 0.09 -11.43 -0.16
N PHE A 203 1.16 -11.06 0.54
CA PHE A 203 1.96 -9.85 0.31
C PHE A 203 3.36 -10.25 -0.11
N ARG A 204 3.53 -10.46 -1.41
CA ARG A 204 4.80 -10.87 -2.01
C ARG A 204 5.92 -9.89 -1.65
N ASP A 205 7.11 -10.41 -1.39
CA ASP A 205 8.33 -9.65 -1.06
C ASP A 205 8.23 -8.74 0.17
N LEU A 206 7.18 -8.88 0.98
CA LEU A 206 7.06 -8.13 2.22
C LEU A 206 8.16 -8.53 3.20
N ALA A 207 8.90 -7.53 3.66
CA ALA A 207 10.02 -7.70 4.58
C ALA A 207 9.97 -6.69 5.72
N LEU A 208 10.48 -7.10 6.88
CA LEU A 208 10.73 -6.20 7.99
C LEU A 208 11.74 -5.11 7.59
N PRO A 209 11.73 -3.94 8.26
CA PRO A 209 12.74 -2.91 8.04
C PRO A 209 14.15 -3.45 8.23
N VAL A 210 15.14 -2.99 7.46
CA VAL A 210 16.54 -3.50 7.51
C VAL A 210 17.11 -3.50 8.93
N SER A 211 16.78 -2.48 9.72
CA SER A 211 17.22 -2.32 11.11
C SER A 211 16.41 -3.12 12.13
N HIS A 212 15.62 -4.12 11.72
CA HIS A 212 14.72 -4.85 12.63
C HIS A 212 15.46 -5.52 13.80
N LEU A 213 16.70 -5.97 13.59
CA LEU A 213 17.54 -6.61 14.62
C LEU A 213 17.97 -5.64 15.73
N ASP A 214 18.00 -4.33 15.45
CA ASP A 214 18.38 -3.29 16.41
C ASP A 214 17.19 -2.74 17.20
N SER A 215 15.97 -3.21 16.90
CA SER A 215 14.75 -2.78 17.58
C SER A 215 14.56 -3.43 18.95
N GLU A 216 13.66 -2.86 19.77
CA GLU A 216 13.25 -3.46 21.05
C GLU A 216 12.57 -4.84 20.86
N TYR A 217 12.04 -5.11 19.67
CA TYR A 217 11.30 -6.33 19.31
C TYR A 217 11.91 -6.97 18.05
N PRO A 218 13.11 -7.57 18.15
CA PRO A 218 13.84 -8.06 16.99
C PRO A 218 13.10 -9.21 16.30
N ASN A 219 12.98 -9.11 14.96
CA ASN A 219 12.25 -10.05 14.10
C ASN A 219 10.72 -10.09 14.30
N GLU A 220 10.14 -9.08 14.95
CA GLU A 220 8.71 -9.05 15.22
C GLU A 220 8.01 -7.96 14.41
N TRP A 221 6.83 -8.29 13.89
CA TRP A 221 5.91 -7.27 13.38
C TRP A 221 5.19 -6.59 14.53
N MET A 222 5.00 -5.28 14.43
CA MET A 222 4.15 -4.57 15.37
C MET A 222 2.67 -4.89 15.04
N LEU A 223 1.87 -5.13 16.06
CA LEU A 223 0.46 -5.51 15.92
C LEU A 223 -0.49 -4.45 16.49
N ARG A 224 0.03 -3.51 17.29
CA ARG A 224 -0.72 -2.40 17.88
C ARG A 224 0.17 -1.24 18.30
N ALA A 225 -0.43 -0.06 18.43
CA ALA A 225 0.16 1.04 19.16
C ALA A 225 0.07 0.79 20.68
N ILE A 226 1.06 1.31 21.42
CA ILE A 226 1.04 1.34 22.89
C ILE A 226 0.13 2.45 23.40
N TYR A 227 -0.31 2.34 24.66
CA TYR A 227 -1.03 3.43 25.31
C TYR A 227 -0.13 4.68 25.41
N PRO A 228 -0.69 5.89 25.24
CA PRO A 228 0.07 7.11 25.46
C PRO A 228 0.57 7.22 26.90
N ALA A 229 1.77 7.75 27.12
CA ALA A 229 2.33 7.97 28.45
C ALA A 229 1.45 8.86 29.35
N SER A 230 0.63 9.74 28.75
CA SER A 230 -0.36 10.52 29.50
C SER A 230 -1.46 9.66 30.11
N GLU A 231 -1.88 8.58 29.46
CA GLU A 231 -2.86 7.64 30.02
C GLU A 231 -2.24 6.78 31.12
N GLU A 232 -0.96 6.41 30.99
CA GLU A 232 -0.25 5.70 32.06
C GLU A 232 -0.19 6.50 33.35
N SER A 233 -0.03 7.83 33.26
CA SER A 233 0.02 8.72 34.42
C SER A 233 -1.34 9.14 34.94
N ARG A 234 -2.32 9.38 34.05
CA ARG A 234 -3.64 9.93 34.41
C ARG A 234 -4.70 8.87 34.66
N ASN A 235 -4.56 7.68 34.11
CA ASN A 235 -5.50 6.57 34.22
C ASN A 235 -4.78 5.22 34.47
N PRO A 236 -3.86 5.16 35.46
CA PRO A 236 -2.96 4.01 35.64
C PRO A 236 -3.70 2.70 35.91
N THR A 237 -4.83 2.74 36.62
CA THR A 237 -5.60 1.53 36.95
C THR A 237 -6.13 0.87 35.69
N SER A 238 -6.72 1.63 34.77
CA SER A 238 -7.25 1.09 33.52
C SER A 238 -6.13 0.60 32.61
N VAL A 239 -5.06 1.38 32.47
CA VAL A 239 -3.95 1.03 31.58
C VAL A 239 -3.22 -0.21 32.06
N ASN A 240 -2.88 -0.31 33.35
CA ASN A 240 -2.18 -1.49 33.87
C ASN A 240 -3.03 -2.77 33.80
N ALA A 241 -4.36 -2.66 33.76
CA ALA A 241 -5.25 -3.82 33.59
C ALA A 241 -5.35 -4.32 32.13
N HIS A 242 -5.06 -3.47 31.13
CA HIS A 242 -5.35 -3.78 29.71
C HIS A 242 -4.17 -3.60 28.76
N LYS A 243 -3.06 -2.99 29.19
CA LYS A 243 -1.88 -2.80 28.35
C LYS A 243 -1.31 -4.16 27.93
N GLN A 244 -0.91 -4.22 26.68
CA GLN A 244 -0.26 -5.37 26.06
C GLN A 244 0.99 -4.88 25.33
N ALA A 245 1.91 -5.79 25.06
CA ALA A 245 3.06 -5.48 24.23
C ALA A 245 2.61 -5.07 22.81
N PRO A 246 3.39 -4.25 22.09
CA PRO A 246 3.07 -3.88 20.72
C PRO A 246 3.07 -5.08 19.76
N THR A 247 3.69 -6.20 20.14
CA THR A 247 3.70 -7.49 19.42
C THR A 247 2.54 -8.43 19.79
N THR A 248 1.62 -8.00 20.65
CA THR A 248 0.46 -8.81 21.04
C THR A 248 -0.72 -8.57 20.09
N PRO A 249 -1.29 -9.61 19.45
CA PRO A 249 -2.41 -9.46 18.52
C PRO A 249 -3.60 -8.71 19.13
N VAL A 250 -4.32 -7.97 18.31
CA VAL A 250 -5.60 -7.36 18.68
C VAL A 250 -6.74 -8.38 18.61
N TRP A 251 -7.92 -8.06 19.15
CA TRP A 251 -8.95 -9.09 19.35
C TRP A 251 -9.44 -9.78 18.08
N TRP A 252 -9.33 -9.11 16.93
CA TRP A 252 -9.73 -9.61 15.61
C TRP A 252 -8.59 -10.29 14.85
N ASP A 253 -7.37 -10.16 15.34
CA ASP A 253 -6.13 -10.68 14.76
C ASP A 253 -5.89 -12.04 15.42
N GLN A 254 -6.29 -13.12 14.73
CA GLN A 254 -6.41 -14.49 15.28
C GLN A 254 -5.61 -15.52 14.52
#